data_AF-A0A417PCA2-F1
#
_entry.id   AF-A0A417PCA2-F1
#
_cell.length_a   1.000
_cell.length_b   1.000
_cell.length_c   1.000
_cell.angle_alpha   90.00
_cell.angle_beta   90.00
_cell.angle_gamma   90.00
#
_symmetry.space_group_name_H-M   'P 1'
#
loop_
_entity.id
_entity.type
_entity.pdbx_description
1 polymer ?
#
loop_
_entity_poly.entity_id
_entity_poly.type
_entity_poly.pdbx_seq_one_letter_code
_entity_poly.pdbx_strand_id
1 'polypeptide(L)'
;MSDELEIIKKQLPEMAGILNAVPGERFELKCAQTLLIVQRRMEESELQTQLAIYNHLFSKEGTASITDLSNVAVAYVKIKTLCEAGNSNFDQISIRELIKEFHAQETKVLNIIHLSKVNALAAEDYQKEIIKRTLNKSEKYLKAFADEIKRAEKKIEKDPVSLIQPKEQVSDTRVEETPKKSKRHIFPMIFDKGVGWVEGFRYRKDVNSFLKKEEARQADSRCEEIPFYEKTLKYTERHICKDIPEFSIFLKRGNVYFGKTGNVNAGVYMNQDQSLLELMNVSQDFIQFMTTDLLNGQYELKAFTDSEKKAMQLYFNYVCVCFEKHIGRELSVQEYLHFKDYYNRLILMMFALEEKKQDDYYRALSIADNYITYMQGYDLTVSDGKEDIIKNIIAEKNLNYVGDLKLILEIHVVCEDARESLQSLIEKIRYFHGTNKSEDPEKTEEPVDLKGAKIVVEILNEMGQISDEAIFSAPNIEIAVMDYLKKNAIGKRIGIEKNGVKTYFFAGKRGGMSIPILTNETRAAWNEDERIYFEKIEQKISETIIKIGGYLI
;
A
#
# COMPACT_ATOMS: atom_id res chain seq x y z
N MET A 1 -18.10 1.55 44.25
CA MET A 1 -18.09 0.94 42.90
C MET A 1 -17.84 1.94 41.78
N SER A 2 -18.55 3.08 41.70
CA SER A 2 -18.31 4.07 40.62
C SER A 2 -16.85 4.54 40.59
N ASP A 3 -16.32 4.95 41.75
CA ASP A 3 -14.95 5.40 41.95
C ASP A 3 -13.93 4.32 41.55
N GLU A 4 -14.11 3.07 41.99
CA GLU A 4 -13.23 1.94 41.62
C GLU A 4 -13.22 1.69 40.11
N LEU A 5 -14.40 1.70 39.47
CA LEU A 5 -14.52 1.49 38.02
C LEU A 5 -13.89 2.64 37.23
N GLU A 6 -14.07 3.89 37.68
CA GLU A 6 -13.39 5.06 37.11
C GLU A 6 -11.87 4.99 37.24
N ILE A 7 -11.35 4.54 38.39
CA ILE A 7 -9.90 4.40 38.60
C ILE A 7 -9.32 3.37 37.62
N ILE A 8 -9.97 2.20 37.46
CA ILE A 8 -9.58 1.18 36.49
C ILE A 8 -9.68 1.73 35.05
N LYS A 9 -10.78 2.41 34.71
CA LYS A 9 -10.99 3.02 33.38
C LYS A 9 -9.87 4.01 33.02
N LYS A 10 -9.36 4.76 34.00
CA LYS A 10 -8.21 5.67 33.87
C LYS A 10 -6.86 4.93 33.71
N GLN A 11 -6.75 3.67 34.14
CA GLN A 11 -5.53 2.85 33.97
C GLN A 11 -5.52 2.01 32.68
N LEU A 12 -6.67 1.80 32.01
CA LEU A 12 -6.78 0.97 30.81
C LEU A 12 -5.68 1.22 29.74
N PRO A 13 -5.29 2.48 29.42
CA PRO A 13 -4.24 2.74 28.44
C PRO A 13 -2.86 2.20 28.83
N GLU A 14 -2.53 2.19 30.13
CA GLU A 14 -1.28 1.59 30.63
C GLU A 14 -1.41 0.05 30.66
N MET A 15 -2.56 -0.45 31.12
CA MET A 15 -2.85 -1.89 31.20
C MET A 15 -2.79 -2.60 29.83
N ALA A 16 -3.11 -1.89 28.75
CA ALA A 16 -3.04 -2.36 27.37
C ALA A 16 -1.63 -2.84 26.96
N GLY A 17 -0.57 -2.38 27.64
CA GLY A 17 0.81 -2.78 27.38
C GLY A 17 1.04 -4.29 27.42
N ILE A 18 0.21 -5.06 28.12
CA ILE A 18 0.33 -6.53 28.18
C ILE A 18 0.18 -7.21 26.80
N LEU A 19 -0.55 -6.58 25.88
CA LEU A 19 -0.70 -7.11 24.53
C LEU A 19 0.65 -7.15 23.81
N ASN A 20 1.50 -6.16 24.10
CA ASN A 20 2.83 -6.00 23.49
C ASN A 20 3.95 -6.76 24.24
N ALA A 21 3.76 -7.11 25.52
CA ALA A 21 4.77 -7.76 26.36
C ALA A 21 5.47 -8.99 25.71
N VAL A 22 6.78 -9.11 25.89
CA VAL A 22 7.62 -10.17 25.30
C VAL A 22 7.74 -11.36 26.26
N PRO A 23 7.60 -12.63 25.80
CA PRO A 23 7.78 -13.78 26.67
C PRO A 23 9.21 -13.94 27.17
N GLY A 24 9.37 -14.11 28.48
CA GLY A 24 10.69 -14.19 29.14
C GLY A 24 11.25 -12.83 29.58
N GLU A 25 10.57 -11.72 29.30
CA GLU A 25 10.89 -10.41 29.88
C GLU A 25 9.99 -10.12 31.10
N ARG A 26 10.35 -9.10 31.88
CA ARG A 26 9.54 -8.63 33.01
C ARG A 26 8.58 -7.55 32.54
N PHE A 27 7.28 -7.80 32.65
CA PHE A 27 6.27 -6.77 32.43
C PHE A 27 6.15 -5.88 33.69
N GLU A 28 6.49 -4.60 33.55
CA GLU A 28 6.38 -3.61 34.63
C GLU A 28 5.27 -2.60 34.31
N LEU A 29 4.46 -2.27 35.31
CA LEU A 29 3.29 -1.40 35.20
C LEU A 29 3.27 -0.45 36.41
N LYS A 30 3.27 0.87 36.17
CA LYS A 30 3.41 1.88 37.23
C LYS A 30 2.20 1.89 38.16
N CYS A 31 1.00 1.69 37.61
CA CYS A 31 -0.23 1.60 38.40
C CYS A 31 -0.48 0.24 39.08
N ALA A 32 0.44 -0.74 39.02
CA ALA A 32 0.21 -2.09 39.57
C ALA A 32 -0.21 -2.10 41.06
N GLN A 33 0.38 -1.23 41.89
CA GLN A 33 -0.04 -1.10 43.30
C GLN A 33 -1.46 -0.53 43.44
N THR A 34 -1.82 0.45 42.61
CA THR A 34 -3.18 1.03 42.54
C THR A 34 -4.21 -0.03 42.17
N LEU A 35 -3.93 -0.84 41.13
CA LEU A 35 -4.82 -1.92 40.70
C LEU A 35 -4.98 -3.01 41.76
N LEU A 36 -3.91 -3.35 42.50
CA LEU A 36 -3.97 -4.28 43.64
C LEU A 36 -4.82 -3.73 44.81
N ILE A 37 -4.72 -2.43 45.10
CA ILE A 37 -5.53 -1.78 46.15
C ILE A 37 -7.01 -1.73 45.75
N VAL A 38 -7.32 -1.39 44.49
CA VAL A 38 -8.70 -1.37 43.97
C VAL A 38 -9.31 -2.78 44.00
N GLN A 39 -8.60 -3.79 43.48
CA GLN A 39 -9.07 -5.19 43.47
C GLN A 39 -9.44 -5.72 44.87
N ARG A 40 -8.73 -5.28 45.92
CA ARG A 40 -8.99 -5.66 47.32
C ARG A 40 -10.16 -4.90 47.97
N ARG A 41 -10.61 -3.79 47.36
CA ARG A 41 -11.76 -2.98 47.81
C ARG A 41 -13.06 -3.32 47.10
N MET A 42 -12.99 -3.98 45.94
CA MET A 42 -14.16 -4.33 45.14
C MET A 42 -14.92 -5.53 45.72
N GLU A 43 -16.25 -5.48 45.57
CA GLU A 43 -17.14 -6.61 45.82
C GLU A 43 -16.92 -7.75 44.80
N GLU A 44 -17.27 -8.97 45.19
CA GLU A 44 -17.14 -10.17 44.35
C GLU A 44 -17.97 -10.01 43.06
N SER A 45 -17.25 -10.03 41.93
CA SER A 45 -17.80 -9.69 40.61
C SER A 45 -16.90 -10.26 39.50
N GLU A 46 -17.42 -10.36 38.27
CA GLU A 46 -16.60 -10.77 37.13
C GLU A 46 -15.46 -9.76 36.88
N LEU A 47 -15.69 -8.45 37.06
CA LEU A 47 -14.65 -7.41 36.96
C LEU A 47 -13.55 -7.60 38.02
N GLN A 48 -13.90 -7.83 39.28
CA GLN A 48 -12.93 -8.10 40.35
C GLN A 48 -12.14 -9.39 40.07
N THR A 49 -12.83 -10.44 39.59
CA THR A 49 -12.22 -11.72 39.20
C THR A 49 -11.22 -11.55 38.06
N GLN A 50 -11.55 -10.79 37.01
CA GLN A 50 -10.61 -10.55 35.92
C GLN A 50 -9.44 -9.66 36.38
N LEU A 51 -9.69 -8.65 37.22
CA LEU A 51 -8.63 -7.82 37.79
C LEU A 51 -7.69 -8.63 38.70
N ALA A 52 -8.18 -9.66 39.39
CA ALA A 52 -7.36 -10.61 40.14
C ALA A 52 -6.46 -11.45 39.23
N ILE A 53 -6.99 -11.97 38.12
CA ILE A 53 -6.21 -12.69 37.09
C ILE A 53 -5.14 -11.77 36.49
N TYR A 54 -5.49 -10.51 36.22
CA TYR A 54 -4.56 -9.52 35.68
C TYR A 54 -3.43 -9.21 36.67
N ASN A 55 -3.78 -8.89 37.92
CA ASN A 55 -2.84 -8.53 38.97
C ASN A 55 -1.92 -9.69 39.41
N HIS A 56 -2.34 -10.95 39.22
CA HIS A 56 -1.52 -12.12 39.57
C HIS A 56 -0.14 -12.08 38.88
N LEU A 57 -0.05 -11.51 37.68
CA LEU A 57 1.20 -11.31 36.95
C LEU A 57 2.29 -10.60 37.77
N PHE A 58 1.92 -9.58 38.55
CA PHE A 58 2.85 -8.80 39.38
C PHE A 58 3.21 -9.50 40.70
N SER A 59 2.47 -10.55 41.07
CA SER A 59 2.70 -11.35 42.29
C SER A 59 3.61 -12.56 42.07
N LYS A 60 4.04 -12.81 40.82
CA LYS A 60 4.78 -14.02 40.44
C LYS A 60 6.29 -13.79 40.52
N GLU A 61 6.99 -14.67 41.22
CA GLU A 61 8.46 -14.69 41.23
C GLU A 61 8.98 -15.31 39.92
N GLY A 62 9.68 -14.51 39.11
CA GLY A 62 10.25 -14.91 37.82
C GLY A 62 9.63 -14.21 36.62
N THR A 63 9.99 -14.67 35.41
CA THR A 63 9.52 -14.11 34.13
C THR A 63 8.19 -14.74 33.70
N ALA A 64 7.31 -13.95 33.09
CA ALA A 64 6.00 -14.43 32.66
C ALA A 64 6.09 -15.46 31.53
N SER A 65 5.39 -16.60 31.67
CA SER A 65 5.26 -17.57 30.58
C SER A 65 4.23 -17.10 29.55
N ILE A 66 4.30 -17.64 28.32
CA ILE A 66 3.33 -17.32 27.27
C ILE A 66 1.88 -17.62 27.72
N THR A 67 1.67 -18.64 28.56
CA THR A 67 0.36 -18.99 29.10
C THR A 67 -0.14 -17.95 30.11
N ASP A 68 0.74 -17.44 30.98
CA ASP A 68 0.40 -16.34 31.88
C ASP A 68 -0.01 -15.10 31.09
N LEU A 69 0.82 -14.69 30.12
CA LEU A 69 0.56 -13.55 29.24
C LEU A 69 -0.77 -13.70 28.48
N SER A 70 -1.09 -14.89 28.00
CA SER A 70 -2.36 -15.17 27.30
C SER A 70 -3.57 -15.02 28.22
N ASN A 71 -3.49 -15.52 29.45
CA ASN A 71 -4.57 -15.38 30.45
C ASN A 71 -4.77 -13.92 30.85
N VAL A 72 -3.69 -13.16 31.04
CA VAL A 72 -3.75 -11.73 31.39
C VAL A 72 -4.26 -10.89 30.21
N ALA A 73 -3.93 -11.25 28.96
CA ALA A 73 -4.49 -10.60 27.78
C ALA A 73 -6.01 -10.82 27.65
N VAL A 74 -6.51 -12.04 27.89
CA VAL A 74 -7.96 -12.33 27.95
C VAL A 74 -8.64 -11.55 29.10
N ALA A 75 -8.02 -11.50 30.28
CA ALA A 75 -8.52 -10.73 31.41
C ALA A 75 -8.56 -9.23 31.11
N TYR A 76 -7.51 -8.67 30.49
CA TYR A 76 -7.46 -7.26 30.07
C TYR A 76 -8.62 -6.90 29.14
N VAL A 77 -8.88 -7.70 28.10
CA VAL A 77 -9.99 -7.45 27.16
C VAL A 77 -11.33 -7.42 27.90
N LYS A 78 -11.56 -8.37 28.83
CA LYS A 78 -12.78 -8.38 29.64
C LYS A 78 -12.89 -7.18 30.58
N ILE A 79 -11.80 -6.77 31.25
CA ILE A 79 -11.75 -5.57 32.09
C ILE A 79 -12.08 -4.33 31.25
N LYS A 80 -11.49 -4.20 30.06
CA LYS A 80 -11.77 -3.11 29.11
C LYS A 80 -13.26 -3.03 28.78
N THR A 81 -13.86 -4.12 28.31
CA THR A 81 -15.30 -4.13 27.93
C THR A 81 -16.21 -3.78 29.12
N LEU A 82 -15.95 -4.33 30.30
CA LEU A 82 -16.72 -4.03 31.52
C LEU A 82 -16.61 -2.57 31.94
N CYS A 83 -15.39 -2.02 32.01
CA CYS A 83 -15.16 -0.62 32.34
C CYS A 83 -15.66 0.36 31.26
N GLU A 84 -15.65 -0.02 29.98
CA GLU A 84 -16.23 0.77 28.90
C GLU A 84 -17.77 0.82 29.00
N ALA A 85 -18.41 -0.33 29.22
CA ALA A 85 -19.86 -0.45 29.46
C ALA A 85 -20.34 0.18 30.79
N GLY A 86 -19.43 0.37 31.77
CA GLY A 86 -19.78 0.87 33.11
C GLY A 86 -20.28 -0.21 34.08
N ASN A 87 -20.12 -1.48 33.72
CA ASN A 87 -20.63 -2.64 34.45
C ASN A 87 -19.54 -3.36 35.25
N SER A 88 -19.89 -3.97 36.38
CA SER A 88 -19.00 -4.90 37.13
C SER A 88 -19.18 -6.38 36.75
N ASN A 89 -20.26 -6.73 36.06
CA ASN A 89 -20.60 -8.09 35.61
C ASN A 89 -21.12 -8.05 34.16
N PHE A 90 -21.00 -9.15 33.42
CA PHE A 90 -21.44 -9.21 32.03
C PHE A 90 -22.95 -9.46 31.90
N ASP A 91 -23.63 -8.51 31.24
CA ASP A 91 -25.00 -8.63 30.73
C ASP A 91 -25.03 -9.01 29.23
N GLN A 92 -26.21 -9.28 28.67
CA GLN A 92 -26.35 -9.70 27.27
C GLN A 92 -25.82 -8.67 26.24
N ILE A 93 -25.72 -7.39 26.61
CA ILE A 93 -25.21 -6.33 25.72
C ILE A 93 -23.68 -6.33 25.76
N SER A 94 -23.10 -6.28 26.96
CA SER A 94 -21.65 -6.32 27.18
C SER A 94 -21.01 -7.65 26.76
N ILE A 95 -21.73 -8.79 26.74
CA ILE A 95 -21.24 -10.03 26.11
C ILE A 95 -21.13 -9.88 24.58
N ARG A 96 -22.05 -9.16 23.92
CA ARG A 96 -21.96 -8.89 22.47
C ARG A 96 -20.81 -7.92 22.15
N GLU A 97 -20.62 -6.88 22.96
CA GLU A 97 -19.46 -5.99 22.82
C GLU A 97 -18.13 -6.70 23.13
N LEU A 98 -18.12 -7.67 24.05
CA LEU A 98 -16.95 -8.50 24.34
C LEU A 98 -16.52 -9.34 23.12
N ILE A 99 -17.49 -9.93 22.40
CA ILE A 99 -17.21 -10.68 21.15
C ILE A 99 -16.63 -9.75 20.09
N LYS A 100 -17.19 -8.54 19.90
CA LYS A 100 -16.64 -7.55 18.95
C LYS A 100 -15.21 -7.12 19.32
N GLU A 101 -14.94 -6.84 20.60
CA GLU A 101 -13.59 -6.48 21.04
C GLU A 101 -12.62 -7.64 20.85
N PHE A 102 -13.00 -8.89 21.13
CA PHE A 102 -12.13 -10.03 20.82
C PHE A 102 -11.81 -10.16 19.33
N HIS A 103 -12.77 -10.02 18.42
CA HIS A 103 -12.48 -9.99 16.98
C HIS A 103 -11.59 -8.81 16.56
N ALA A 104 -11.77 -7.63 17.16
CA ALA A 104 -10.90 -6.48 16.94
C ALA A 104 -9.46 -6.73 17.45
N GLN A 105 -9.29 -7.54 18.50
CA GLN A 105 -7.98 -7.94 19.02
C GLN A 105 -7.37 -9.11 18.22
N GLU A 106 -8.15 -10.08 17.76
CA GLU A 106 -7.71 -11.10 16.79
C GLU A 106 -7.16 -10.44 15.52
N THR A 107 -7.87 -9.44 14.98
CA THR A 107 -7.43 -8.66 13.81
C THR A 107 -6.08 -7.97 14.06
N LYS A 108 -5.88 -7.34 15.22
CA LYS A 108 -4.59 -6.72 15.60
C LYS A 108 -3.48 -7.75 15.72
N VAL A 109 -3.75 -8.90 16.35
CA VAL A 109 -2.77 -9.97 16.57
C VAL A 109 -2.40 -10.67 15.25
N LEU A 110 -3.35 -10.87 14.32
CA LEU A 110 -3.08 -11.34 12.96
C LEU A 110 -2.15 -10.38 12.19
N ASN A 111 -2.40 -9.07 12.28
CA ASN A 111 -1.53 -8.06 11.67
C ASN A 111 -0.11 -8.08 12.29
N ILE A 112 -0.01 -8.23 13.61
CA ILE A 112 1.29 -8.40 14.30
C ILE A 112 2.02 -9.67 13.81
N ILE A 113 1.33 -10.80 13.65
CA ILE A 113 1.91 -12.05 13.13
C ILE A 113 2.46 -11.85 11.71
N HIS A 114 1.64 -11.27 10.81
CA HIS A 114 2.05 -11.05 9.42
C HIS A 114 3.27 -10.13 9.33
N LEU A 115 3.25 -8.97 10.00
CA LEU A 115 4.39 -8.04 10.04
C LEU A 115 5.63 -8.67 10.71
N SER A 116 5.44 -9.52 11.73
CA SER A 116 6.53 -10.23 12.40
C SER A 116 7.21 -11.25 11.48
N LYS A 117 6.45 -12.08 10.75
CA LYS A 117 6.98 -12.98 9.71
C LYS A 117 7.76 -12.19 8.64
N VAL A 118 7.13 -11.16 8.09
CA VAL A 118 7.70 -10.24 7.07
C VAL A 118 8.98 -9.53 7.55
N ASN A 119 9.16 -9.34 8.85
CA ASN A 119 10.39 -8.75 9.39
C ASN A 119 11.47 -9.81 9.73
N ALA A 120 11.09 -11.06 10.05
CA ALA A 120 12.04 -12.15 10.33
C ALA A 120 13.01 -12.42 9.16
N LEU A 121 12.55 -12.20 7.92
CA LEU A 121 13.31 -12.48 6.68
C LEU A 121 14.56 -11.61 6.52
N ALA A 122 14.59 -10.41 7.11
CA ALA A 122 15.74 -9.49 7.10
C ALA A 122 16.41 -9.31 8.48
N ALA A 123 15.89 -9.97 9.51
CA ALA A 123 16.32 -9.79 10.90
C ALA A 123 17.66 -10.47 11.20
N GLU A 124 18.47 -9.86 12.07
CA GLU A 124 19.65 -10.53 12.66
C GLU A 124 19.23 -11.69 13.58
N ASP A 125 20.10 -12.68 13.83
CA ASP A 125 19.67 -13.92 14.52
C ASP A 125 19.16 -13.70 15.95
N TYR A 126 19.67 -12.68 16.65
CA TYR A 126 19.11 -12.23 17.94
C TYR A 126 17.68 -11.69 17.80
N GLN A 127 17.43 -10.88 16.77
CA GLN A 127 16.11 -10.34 16.45
C GLN A 127 15.16 -11.45 15.99
N LYS A 128 15.63 -12.44 15.21
CA LYS A 128 14.84 -13.62 14.80
C LYS A 128 14.30 -14.39 15.99
N GLU A 129 15.08 -14.57 17.06
CA GLU A 129 14.63 -15.26 18.28
C GLU A 129 13.57 -14.45 19.05
N ILE A 130 13.71 -13.12 19.15
CA ILE A 130 12.67 -12.24 19.73
C ILE A 130 11.38 -12.29 18.89
N ILE A 131 11.50 -12.24 17.57
CA ILE A 131 10.36 -12.35 16.63
C ILE A 131 9.68 -13.72 16.77
N LYS A 132 10.44 -14.82 16.86
CA LYS A 132 9.92 -16.17 17.09
C LYS A 132 9.17 -16.31 18.40
N ARG A 133 9.67 -15.72 19.50
CA ARG A 133 8.94 -15.64 20.79
C ARG A 133 7.66 -14.83 20.66
N THR A 134 7.69 -13.75 19.90
CA THR A 134 6.53 -12.88 19.64
C THR A 134 5.46 -13.58 18.80
N LEU A 135 5.84 -14.32 17.76
CA LEU A 135 4.95 -15.17 16.96
C LEU A 135 4.28 -16.25 17.83
N ASN A 136 5.08 -17.03 18.57
CA ASN A 136 4.60 -18.05 19.50
C ASN A 136 3.63 -17.50 20.57
N LYS A 137 3.78 -16.22 20.96
CA LYS A 137 2.83 -15.52 21.84
C LYS A 137 1.53 -15.20 21.12
N SER A 138 1.63 -14.52 19.98
CA SER A 138 0.48 -14.07 19.20
C SER A 138 -0.40 -15.23 18.74
N GLU A 139 0.17 -16.36 18.34
CA GLU A 139 -0.60 -17.57 18.00
C GLU A 139 -1.39 -18.14 19.20
N LYS A 140 -0.82 -18.10 20.41
CA LYS A 140 -1.57 -18.46 21.63
C LYS A 140 -2.64 -17.44 22.01
N TYR A 141 -2.40 -16.15 21.75
CA TYR A 141 -3.42 -15.11 21.96
C TYR A 141 -4.63 -15.35 21.05
N LEU A 142 -4.43 -15.61 19.75
CA LEU A 142 -5.52 -15.95 18.82
C LEU A 142 -6.33 -17.15 19.31
N LYS A 143 -5.65 -18.24 19.73
CA LYS A 143 -6.36 -19.40 20.27
C LYS A 143 -7.16 -19.06 21.53
N ALA A 144 -6.58 -18.30 22.45
CA ALA A 144 -7.23 -17.91 23.69
C ALA A 144 -8.45 -17.00 23.47
N PHE A 145 -8.39 -16.09 22.48
CA PHE A 145 -9.51 -15.24 22.07
C PHE A 145 -10.61 -16.06 21.40
N ALA A 146 -10.29 -16.90 20.40
CA ALA A 146 -11.24 -17.76 19.73
C ALA A 146 -11.94 -18.75 20.69
N ASP A 147 -11.22 -19.28 21.69
CA ASP A 147 -11.81 -20.16 22.71
C ASP A 147 -12.62 -19.38 23.77
N GLU A 148 -12.48 -18.05 23.88
CA GLU A 148 -13.35 -17.19 24.70
C GLU A 148 -14.59 -16.71 23.93
N ILE A 149 -14.46 -16.37 22.64
CA ILE A 149 -15.60 -16.05 21.75
C ILE A 149 -16.62 -17.18 21.77
N LYS A 150 -16.20 -18.44 21.54
CA LYS A 150 -17.06 -19.63 21.62
C LYS A 150 -17.76 -19.81 22.97
N ARG A 151 -17.16 -19.31 24.07
CA ARG A 151 -17.76 -19.34 25.42
C ARG A 151 -18.76 -18.21 25.62
N ALA A 152 -18.53 -17.04 25.03
CA ALA A 152 -19.44 -15.90 25.01
C ALA A 152 -20.68 -16.17 24.13
N GLU A 153 -20.48 -16.68 22.91
CA GLU A 153 -21.56 -17.11 22.00
C GLU A 153 -22.47 -18.14 22.67
N LYS A 154 -21.87 -19.13 23.35
CA LYS A 154 -22.61 -20.17 24.11
C LYS A 154 -23.25 -19.69 25.42
N LYS A 155 -22.92 -18.48 25.91
CA LYS A 155 -23.76 -17.78 26.91
C LYS A 155 -25.02 -17.21 26.20
N ILE A 156 -24.85 -16.51 25.08
CA ILE A 156 -25.97 -15.90 24.32
C ILE A 156 -26.96 -16.95 23.81
N GLU A 157 -26.49 -18.08 23.25
CA GLU A 157 -27.35 -19.14 22.70
C GLU A 157 -28.29 -19.77 23.74
N LYS A 158 -27.91 -19.75 25.02
CA LYS A 158 -28.68 -20.35 26.12
C LYS A 158 -29.79 -19.48 26.67
N ASP A 159 -29.70 -18.16 26.49
CA ASP A 159 -30.67 -17.19 26.97
C ASP A 159 -31.54 -16.70 25.78
N PRO A 160 -32.68 -17.35 25.49
CA PRO A 160 -33.46 -17.02 24.30
C PRO A 160 -33.95 -15.56 24.33
N VAL A 161 -33.73 -14.87 23.21
CA VAL A 161 -33.96 -13.42 23.06
C VAL A 161 -35.44 -13.07 23.30
N SER A 162 -35.71 -12.48 24.45
CA SER A 162 -37.05 -12.06 24.89
C SER A 162 -37.21 -10.54 24.98
N LEU A 163 -36.55 -9.80 24.06
CA LEU A 163 -36.70 -8.35 23.92
C LEU A 163 -36.55 -7.90 22.44
N ILE A 164 -37.62 -8.01 21.68
CA ILE A 164 -38.05 -7.10 20.58
C ILE A 164 -39.55 -7.35 20.38
N GLN A 165 -40.38 -6.38 20.74
CA GLN A 165 -41.75 -6.25 20.27
C GLN A 165 -41.85 -4.96 19.44
N PRO A 166 -41.94 -5.04 18.11
CA PRO A 166 -42.51 -3.97 17.32
C PRO A 166 -44.02 -3.92 17.60
N LYS A 167 -44.57 -2.74 17.86
CA LYS A 167 -46.03 -2.54 17.86
C LYS A 167 -46.50 -2.40 16.41
N GLU A 168 -46.78 -3.52 15.74
CA GLU A 168 -47.56 -3.48 14.50
C GLU A 168 -49.06 -3.43 14.83
N GLN A 169 -49.80 -2.58 14.13
CA GLN A 169 -51.24 -2.46 14.26
C GLN A 169 -51.95 -3.50 13.38
N VAL A 170 -53.13 -3.93 13.83
CA VAL A 170 -53.89 -5.02 13.18
C VAL A 170 -54.52 -4.55 11.87
N SER A 171 -54.34 -5.33 10.81
CA SER A 171 -55.34 -5.51 9.75
C SER A 171 -55.28 -6.92 9.18
N ASP A 172 -56.33 -7.71 9.38
CA ASP A 172 -56.52 -9.04 8.78
C ASP A 172 -56.44 -8.98 7.23
N THR A 173 -56.17 -10.08 6.50
CA THR A 173 -57.24 -11.03 6.12
C THR A 173 -56.72 -12.35 5.54
N ARG A 174 -56.92 -13.45 6.30
CA ARG A 174 -57.28 -14.84 5.90
C ARG A 174 -56.37 -15.73 5.02
N VAL A 175 -56.02 -16.92 5.58
CA VAL A 175 -56.38 -18.32 5.15
C VAL A 175 -55.86 -18.82 3.77
N GLU A 176 -55.38 -20.06 3.56
CA GLU A 176 -55.50 -21.36 4.28
C GLU A 176 -54.22 -22.23 4.24
N GLU A 177 -54.19 -23.34 4.98
CA GLU A 177 -53.08 -24.31 5.04
C GLU A 177 -53.28 -25.57 4.14
N THR A 178 -52.20 -26.35 3.99
CA THR A 178 -52.07 -27.83 4.22
C THR A 178 -51.25 -28.60 3.15
N PRO A 179 -50.68 -29.81 3.43
CA PRO A 179 -49.38 -30.21 2.87
C PRO A 179 -49.38 -31.57 2.11
N LYS A 180 -48.18 -32.08 1.72
CA LYS A 180 -47.92 -33.53 1.49
C LYS A 180 -46.45 -33.96 1.53
N LYS A 181 -46.21 -35.24 1.84
CA LYS A 181 -44.91 -35.94 1.96
C LYS A 181 -44.64 -36.87 0.76
N SER A 182 -43.37 -37.10 0.39
CA SER A 182 -42.92 -38.18 -0.53
C SER A 182 -41.38 -38.27 -0.52
N LYS A 183 -40.66 -39.38 -0.76
CA LYS A 183 -40.75 -40.81 -0.32
C LYS A 183 -39.36 -41.45 -0.57
N ARG A 184 -39.01 -42.56 0.09
CA ARG A 184 -37.82 -43.40 -0.24
C ARG A 184 -38.21 -44.57 -1.15
N HIS A 185 -37.29 -45.04 -2.01
CA HIS A 185 -37.34 -46.36 -2.67
C HIS A 185 -35.90 -46.92 -2.87
N ILE A 186 -35.79 -48.21 -3.25
CA ILE A 186 -34.55 -49.01 -3.28
C ILE A 186 -34.41 -49.71 -4.67
N PHE A 187 -33.17 -50.05 -5.05
CA PHE A 187 -32.70 -50.65 -6.31
C PHE A 187 -33.33 -52.01 -6.71
N PRO A 188 -33.19 -52.38 -8.00
CA PRO A 188 -32.34 -53.54 -8.36
C PRO A 188 -31.19 -53.20 -9.35
N MET A 189 -30.46 -54.21 -9.85
CA MET A 189 -29.06 -54.13 -10.35
C MET A 189 -28.85 -54.89 -11.69
N ILE A 190 -27.68 -54.74 -12.33
CA ILE A 190 -27.12 -55.53 -13.47
C ILE A 190 -27.72 -55.09 -14.84
N PHE A 191 -26.98 -54.82 -15.95
CA PHE A 191 -25.56 -54.94 -16.37
C PHE A 191 -25.24 -53.82 -17.43
N ASP A 192 -24.09 -53.59 -18.10
CA ASP A 192 -22.72 -54.15 -18.12
C ASP A 192 -21.69 -53.12 -18.69
N LYS A 193 -20.38 -53.39 -18.51
CA LYS A 193 -19.13 -52.99 -19.24
C LYS A 193 -18.90 -51.64 -19.96
N GLY A 194 -19.88 -50.79 -20.27
CA GLY A 194 -19.65 -49.57 -21.07
C GLY A 194 -19.18 -48.33 -20.30
N VAL A 195 -19.62 -48.17 -19.04
CA VAL A 195 -19.73 -46.84 -18.41
C VAL A 195 -18.58 -46.50 -17.45
N GLY A 196 -18.00 -47.49 -16.77
CA GLY A 196 -17.05 -47.29 -15.68
C GLY A 196 -15.76 -46.54 -16.03
N TRP A 197 -15.37 -46.50 -17.31
CA TRP A 197 -14.22 -45.68 -17.74
C TRP A 197 -14.57 -44.18 -17.78
N VAL A 198 -15.80 -43.82 -18.15
CA VAL A 198 -16.28 -42.42 -18.21
C VAL A 198 -16.61 -41.92 -16.81
N GLU A 199 -17.27 -42.73 -15.98
CA GLU A 199 -17.51 -42.40 -14.56
C GLU A 199 -16.20 -42.32 -13.78
N GLY A 200 -15.28 -43.27 -13.99
CA GLY A 200 -13.94 -43.23 -13.40
C GLY A 200 -13.03 -42.11 -13.92
N PHE A 201 -13.41 -41.41 -15.00
CA PHE A 201 -12.75 -40.20 -15.48
C PHE A 201 -13.41 -38.93 -14.93
N ARG A 202 -14.75 -38.89 -14.87
CA ARG A 202 -15.51 -37.81 -14.22
C ARG A 202 -15.20 -37.75 -12.74
N TYR A 203 -15.36 -38.85 -12.00
CA TYR A 203 -15.05 -38.94 -10.58
C TYR A 203 -13.59 -38.53 -10.27
N ARG A 204 -12.61 -38.92 -11.08
CA ARG A 204 -11.22 -38.44 -10.91
C ARG A 204 -11.05 -36.96 -11.26
N LYS A 205 -11.74 -36.43 -12.26
CA LYS A 205 -11.73 -35.00 -12.57
C LYS A 205 -12.39 -34.19 -11.45
N ASP A 206 -13.49 -34.68 -10.90
CA ASP A 206 -14.28 -34.02 -9.86
C ASP A 206 -13.53 -34.07 -8.52
N VAL A 207 -12.97 -35.23 -8.13
CA VAL A 207 -12.09 -35.38 -6.96
C VAL A 207 -10.82 -34.54 -7.12
N ASN A 208 -10.14 -34.54 -8.28
CA ASN A 208 -9.01 -33.64 -8.50
C ASN A 208 -9.44 -32.17 -8.45
N SER A 209 -10.63 -31.80 -8.93
CA SER A 209 -11.13 -30.42 -8.83
C SER A 209 -11.48 -30.02 -7.39
N PHE A 210 -11.87 -30.98 -6.55
CA PHE A 210 -12.14 -30.79 -5.14
C PHE A 210 -10.84 -30.66 -4.35
N LEU A 211 -9.88 -31.57 -4.56
CA LEU A 211 -8.53 -31.48 -3.98
C LEU A 211 -7.85 -30.17 -4.37
N LYS A 212 -7.83 -29.82 -5.67
CA LYS A 212 -7.32 -28.52 -6.15
C LYS A 212 -7.94 -27.31 -5.45
N LYS A 213 -9.26 -27.35 -5.16
CA LYS A 213 -9.95 -26.26 -4.44
C LYS A 213 -9.62 -26.22 -2.95
N GLU A 214 -9.38 -27.37 -2.33
CA GLU A 214 -9.06 -27.44 -0.90
C GLU A 214 -7.56 -27.19 -0.62
N GLU A 215 -6.69 -27.52 -1.58
CA GLU A 215 -5.27 -27.10 -1.64
C GLU A 215 -5.17 -25.59 -1.84
N ALA A 216 -5.88 -25.03 -2.82
CA ALA A 216 -5.94 -23.59 -3.07
C ALA A 216 -6.41 -22.76 -1.86
N ARG A 217 -7.30 -23.33 -1.02
CA ARG A 217 -7.78 -22.72 0.23
C ARG A 217 -6.74 -22.69 1.37
N GLN A 218 -5.64 -23.45 1.25
CA GLN A 218 -4.61 -23.58 2.29
C GLN A 218 -3.33 -22.78 1.97
N ALA A 219 -3.31 -22.00 0.89
CA ALA A 219 -2.13 -21.27 0.44
C ALA A 219 -1.82 -20.02 1.29
N ASP A 220 -0.66 -20.04 1.99
CA ASP A 220 -0.18 -18.94 2.85
C ASP A 220 -0.10 -17.57 2.14
N SER A 221 0.13 -17.57 0.82
CA SER A 221 0.30 -16.36 0.00
C SER A 221 -1.00 -15.58 -0.25
N ARG A 222 -2.16 -16.14 0.09
CA ARG A 222 -3.51 -15.68 -0.31
C ARG A 222 -3.77 -15.74 -1.83
N CYS A 223 -2.83 -16.24 -2.63
CA CYS A 223 -3.10 -16.67 -3.99
C CYS A 223 -3.64 -18.11 -3.94
N GLU A 224 -4.66 -18.43 -4.72
CA GLU A 224 -5.15 -19.79 -4.85
C GLU A 224 -4.13 -20.62 -5.68
N GLU A 225 -3.08 -21.11 -5.00
CA GLU A 225 -2.00 -21.94 -5.54
C GLU A 225 -2.47 -23.38 -5.76
N ILE A 226 -2.21 -23.93 -6.95
CA ILE A 226 -2.49 -25.32 -7.29
C ILE A 226 -1.23 -25.98 -7.85
N PRO A 227 -0.75 -27.13 -7.31
CA PRO A 227 0.37 -27.85 -7.90
C PRO A 227 0.06 -28.32 -9.34
N PHE A 228 1.00 -28.12 -10.26
CA PHE A 228 0.89 -28.63 -11.61
C PHE A 228 1.49 -30.05 -11.68
N TYR A 229 0.64 -31.04 -11.99
CA TYR A 229 1.01 -32.47 -11.90
C TYR A 229 1.55 -33.10 -13.20
N GLU A 230 1.50 -32.41 -14.34
CA GLU A 230 2.09 -32.94 -15.60
C GLU A 230 3.60 -32.69 -15.63
N LYS A 231 4.36 -33.58 -16.28
CA LYS A 231 5.84 -33.51 -16.34
C LYS A 231 6.37 -32.31 -17.14
N THR A 232 5.55 -31.72 -18.02
CA THR A 232 5.97 -30.61 -18.88
C THR A 232 4.83 -29.63 -19.16
N LEU A 233 5.14 -28.33 -19.19
CA LEU A 233 4.20 -27.28 -19.61
C LEU A 233 4.73 -26.59 -20.86
N LYS A 234 4.13 -26.84 -22.02
CA LYS A 234 4.29 -25.95 -23.17
C LYS A 234 3.45 -24.69 -22.95
N TYR A 235 4.11 -23.56 -22.80
CA TYR A 235 3.51 -22.24 -22.58
C TYR A 235 3.42 -21.44 -23.90
N THR A 236 2.69 -20.33 -23.90
CA THR A 236 2.63 -19.37 -25.01
C THR A 236 3.53 -18.16 -24.76
N GLU A 237 3.57 -17.68 -23.52
CA GLU A 237 4.44 -16.56 -23.09
C GLU A 237 5.17 -16.91 -21.80
N ARG A 238 6.30 -16.24 -21.57
CA ARG A 238 7.08 -16.27 -20.34
C ARG A 238 7.51 -14.85 -20.00
N HIS A 239 7.27 -14.46 -18.75
CA HIS A 239 7.69 -13.18 -18.18
C HIS A 239 8.54 -13.48 -16.94
N ILE A 240 9.72 -12.87 -16.83
CA ILE A 240 10.61 -13.07 -15.66
C ILE A 240 10.07 -12.22 -14.50
N CYS A 241 10.06 -12.77 -13.28
CA CYS A 241 9.61 -12.05 -12.10
C CYS A 241 10.69 -11.05 -11.67
N LYS A 242 10.40 -9.74 -11.66
CA LYS A 242 11.43 -8.69 -11.54
C LYS A 242 12.15 -8.69 -10.18
N ASP A 243 11.43 -9.00 -9.10
CA ASP A 243 11.95 -8.99 -7.73
C ASP A 243 12.54 -10.33 -7.28
N ILE A 244 12.25 -11.39 -8.04
CA ILE A 244 12.69 -12.77 -7.77
C ILE A 244 13.08 -13.47 -9.09
N PRO A 245 14.18 -13.05 -9.76
CA PRO A 245 14.47 -13.44 -11.16
C PRO A 245 14.72 -14.94 -11.40
N GLU A 246 15.04 -15.70 -10.35
CA GLU A 246 15.09 -17.17 -10.39
C GLU A 246 13.70 -17.80 -10.66
N PHE A 247 12.63 -17.01 -10.68
CA PHE A 247 11.28 -17.43 -11.04
C PHE A 247 10.74 -16.67 -12.26
N SER A 248 9.75 -17.27 -12.91
CA SER A 248 9.04 -16.70 -14.05
C SER A 248 7.55 -17.02 -13.97
N ILE A 249 6.73 -16.10 -14.49
CA ILE A 249 5.35 -16.35 -14.84
C ILE A 249 5.29 -16.92 -16.26
N PHE A 250 4.45 -17.94 -16.47
CA PHE A 250 4.20 -18.57 -17.75
C PHE A 250 2.70 -18.53 -18.06
N LEU A 251 2.33 -18.11 -19.27
CA LEU A 251 0.94 -18.06 -19.71
C LEU A 251 0.63 -19.22 -20.66
N LYS A 252 -0.57 -19.80 -20.55
CA LYS A 252 -1.05 -20.86 -21.46
C LYS A 252 -2.58 -20.85 -21.52
N ARG A 253 -3.14 -20.42 -22.65
CA ARG A 253 -4.61 -20.42 -22.91
C ARG A 253 -5.45 -19.65 -21.88
N GLY A 254 -4.90 -18.58 -21.30
CA GLY A 254 -5.55 -17.78 -20.25
C GLY A 254 -5.24 -18.22 -18.82
N ASN A 255 -4.70 -19.42 -18.61
CA ASN A 255 -4.19 -19.84 -17.30
C ASN A 255 -2.78 -19.27 -17.06
N VAL A 256 -2.51 -18.92 -15.81
CA VAL A 256 -1.25 -18.37 -15.32
C VAL A 256 -0.53 -19.44 -14.49
N TYR A 257 0.77 -19.59 -14.69
CA TYR A 257 1.61 -20.53 -13.95
C TYR A 257 2.85 -19.82 -13.42
N PHE A 258 3.38 -20.26 -12.28
CA PHE A 258 4.59 -19.74 -11.66
C PHE A 258 5.57 -20.88 -11.37
N GLY A 259 6.84 -20.70 -11.72
CA GLY A 259 7.87 -21.71 -11.53
C GLY A 259 9.28 -21.16 -11.82
N LYS A 260 10.29 -22.01 -11.67
CA LYS A 260 11.71 -21.64 -11.78
C LYS A 260 12.11 -21.26 -13.21
N THR A 261 12.86 -20.18 -13.32
CA THR A 261 13.54 -19.70 -14.53
C THR A 261 14.44 -20.77 -15.14
N GLY A 262 15.19 -21.52 -14.31
CA GLY A 262 16.12 -22.56 -14.76
C GLY A 262 15.46 -23.81 -15.39
N ASN A 263 14.18 -24.08 -15.13
CA ASN A 263 13.48 -25.27 -15.62
C ASN A 263 12.98 -25.16 -17.07
N VAL A 264 13.38 -24.12 -17.81
CA VAL A 264 12.88 -23.81 -19.16
C VAL A 264 13.79 -24.36 -20.25
N ASN A 265 13.24 -25.16 -21.17
CA ASN A 265 13.95 -25.66 -22.35
C ASN A 265 13.06 -25.55 -23.62
N ALA A 266 13.54 -24.84 -24.65
CA ALA A 266 12.92 -24.74 -25.97
C ALA A 266 11.40 -24.41 -25.98
N GLY A 267 10.94 -23.50 -25.13
CA GLY A 267 9.52 -23.11 -25.02
C GLY A 267 8.65 -24.09 -24.21
N VAL A 268 9.28 -24.97 -23.43
CA VAL A 268 8.64 -25.95 -22.55
C VAL A 268 9.26 -25.87 -21.17
N TYR A 269 8.43 -25.76 -20.13
CA TYR A 269 8.86 -25.94 -18.74
C TYR A 269 9.00 -27.44 -18.42
N MET A 270 10.11 -27.83 -17.82
CA MET A 270 10.43 -29.20 -17.41
C MET A 270 10.12 -29.41 -15.93
N ASN A 271 8.88 -29.78 -15.62
CA ASN A 271 8.37 -29.95 -14.26
C ASN A 271 8.76 -31.32 -13.66
N GLN A 272 10.07 -31.59 -13.61
CA GLN A 272 10.60 -32.84 -13.04
C GLN A 272 10.75 -32.77 -11.52
N ASP A 273 10.95 -31.57 -10.98
CA ASP A 273 11.06 -31.25 -9.56
C ASP A 273 9.70 -30.94 -8.89
N GLN A 274 8.60 -30.97 -9.67
CA GLN A 274 7.23 -30.64 -9.23
C GLN A 274 7.08 -29.22 -8.68
N SER A 275 7.97 -28.30 -9.06
CA SER A 275 7.99 -26.90 -8.61
C SER A 275 6.94 -25.98 -9.26
N LEU A 276 6.32 -26.41 -10.37
CA LEU A 276 5.41 -25.56 -11.14
C LEU A 276 4.03 -25.46 -10.46
N LEU A 277 3.58 -24.24 -10.24
CA LEU A 277 2.26 -23.93 -9.68
C LEU A 277 1.35 -23.32 -10.77
N GLU A 278 0.07 -23.64 -10.74
CA GLU A 278 -1.02 -22.96 -11.45
C GLU A 278 -1.60 -21.92 -10.49
N LEU A 279 -1.63 -20.65 -10.91
CA LEU A 279 -2.13 -19.53 -10.09
C LEU A 279 -3.58 -19.22 -10.49
N MET A 280 -4.51 -19.40 -9.56
CA MET A 280 -5.93 -19.09 -9.78
C MET A 280 -6.27 -17.67 -9.32
N ASN A 281 -7.29 -17.08 -9.93
CA ASN A 281 -7.91 -15.80 -9.56
C ASN A 281 -6.97 -14.56 -9.61
N VAL A 282 -5.82 -14.67 -10.27
CA VAL A 282 -4.89 -13.55 -10.53
C VAL A 282 -5.36 -12.65 -11.67
N SER A 283 -5.15 -11.33 -11.55
CA SER A 283 -5.45 -10.34 -12.60
C SER A 283 -4.26 -10.06 -13.52
N GLN A 284 -4.48 -9.29 -14.60
CA GLN A 284 -3.39 -8.80 -15.46
C GLN A 284 -2.50 -7.82 -14.69
N ASP A 285 -3.09 -6.93 -13.89
CA ASP A 285 -2.39 -6.02 -12.99
C ASP A 285 -1.48 -6.78 -12.00
N PHE A 286 -1.88 -7.95 -11.47
CA PHE A 286 -0.99 -8.80 -10.65
C PHE A 286 0.23 -9.28 -11.44
N ILE A 287 0.05 -9.72 -12.69
CA ILE A 287 1.16 -10.11 -13.56
C ILE A 287 2.07 -8.89 -13.78
N GLN A 288 1.51 -7.73 -14.10
CA GLN A 288 2.25 -6.48 -14.30
C GLN A 288 3.07 -6.09 -13.05
N PHE A 289 2.50 -6.15 -11.85
CA PHE A 289 3.26 -5.90 -10.61
C PHE A 289 4.40 -6.90 -10.41
N MET A 290 4.23 -8.18 -10.78
CA MET A 290 5.26 -9.22 -10.70
C MET A 290 6.39 -9.07 -11.75
N THR A 291 6.11 -8.45 -12.91
CA THR A 291 7.02 -8.48 -14.08
C THR A 291 7.55 -7.12 -14.53
N THR A 292 6.90 -6.03 -14.12
CA THR A 292 7.13 -4.69 -14.65
C THR A 292 7.52 -3.72 -13.55
N ASP A 293 8.64 -3.02 -13.74
CA ASP A 293 8.96 -1.84 -12.94
C ASP A 293 8.04 -0.69 -13.39
N LEU A 294 7.13 -0.28 -12.51
CA LEU A 294 6.18 0.81 -12.76
C LEU A 294 6.74 2.18 -12.39
N LEU A 295 7.87 2.23 -11.68
CA LEU A 295 8.49 3.44 -11.15
C LEU A 295 9.67 3.93 -12.02
N ASN A 296 10.05 3.17 -13.05
CA ASN A 296 11.12 3.49 -14.01
C ASN A 296 10.86 4.71 -14.93
N GLY A 297 9.75 5.41 -14.76
CA GLY A 297 9.37 6.59 -15.55
C GLY A 297 8.87 6.31 -16.97
N GLN A 298 8.66 5.04 -17.37
CA GLN A 298 8.11 4.68 -18.68
C GLN A 298 6.56 4.67 -18.73
N TYR A 299 5.90 4.85 -17.58
CA TYR A 299 4.45 4.74 -17.44
C TYR A 299 3.86 6.02 -16.81
N GLU A 300 2.84 6.60 -17.47
CA GLU A 300 2.01 7.65 -16.87
C GLU A 300 1.04 7.00 -15.87
N LEU A 301 1.48 6.87 -14.61
CA LEU A 301 0.66 6.29 -13.55
C LEU A 301 -0.52 7.20 -13.17
N LYS A 302 -1.67 6.57 -12.90
CA LYS A 302 -2.92 7.22 -12.47
C LYS A 302 -3.37 6.60 -11.16
N ALA A 303 -4.23 7.28 -10.40
CA ALA A 303 -4.65 6.80 -9.08
C ALA A 303 -5.32 5.42 -9.15
N PHE A 304 -4.78 4.45 -8.40
CA PHE A 304 -5.13 3.03 -8.54
C PHE A 304 -6.60 2.74 -8.22
N THR A 305 -7.19 1.87 -9.02
CA THR A 305 -8.51 1.26 -8.79
C THR A 305 -8.48 0.23 -7.67
N ASP A 306 -9.64 -0.14 -7.13
CA ASP A 306 -9.75 -1.21 -6.13
C ASP A 306 -9.30 -2.58 -6.65
N SER A 307 -9.28 -2.79 -7.97
CA SER A 307 -8.67 -3.95 -8.64
C SER A 307 -7.15 -3.93 -8.51
N GLU A 308 -6.51 -2.85 -8.95
CA GLU A 308 -5.05 -2.68 -8.88
C GLU A 308 -4.54 -2.71 -7.43
N LYS A 309 -5.28 -2.12 -6.48
CA LYS A 309 -4.97 -2.19 -5.05
C LYS A 309 -4.98 -3.64 -4.51
N LYS A 310 -5.95 -4.46 -4.92
CA LYS A 310 -6.01 -5.89 -4.53
C LYS A 310 -4.90 -6.69 -5.20
N ALA A 311 -4.59 -6.40 -6.47
CA ALA A 311 -3.49 -7.02 -7.19
C ALA A 311 -2.13 -6.68 -6.58
N MET A 312 -1.90 -5.43 -6.19
CA MET A 312 -0.70 -4.97 -5.49
C MET A 312 -0.54 -5.65 -4.13
N GLN A 313 -1.63 -5.80 -3.36
CA GLN A 313 -1.64 -6.57 -2.11
C GLN A 313 -1.32 -8.05 -2.35
N LEU A 314 -1.88 -8.66 -3.40
CA LEU A 314 -1.61 -10.07 -3.73
C LEU A 314 -0.14 -10.29 -4.13
N TYR A 315 0.40 -9.41 -4.97
CA TYR A 315 1.83 -9.35 -5.32
C TYR A 315 2.72 -9.29 -4.08
N PHE A 316 2.43 -8.41 -3.11
CA PHE A 316 3.21 -8.33 -1.87
C PHE A 316 3.18 -9.61 -1.05
N ASN A 317 2.00 -10.19 -0.82
CA ASN A 317 1.87 -11.43 -0.04
C ASN A 317 2.56 -12.60 -0.75
N TYR A 318 2.41 -12.71 -2.07
CA TYR A 318 3.01 -13.77 -2.88
C TYR A 318 4.54 -13.71 -2.84
N VAL A 319 5.13 -12.56 -3.15
CA VAL A 319 6.59 -12.38 -3.14
C VAL A 319 7.16 -12.58 -1.74
N CYS A 320 6.51 -12.09 -0.68
CA CYS A 320 6.94 -12.36 0.71
C CYS A 320 6.97 -13.86 1.04
N VAL A 321 6.00 -14.65 0.58
CA VAL A 321 5.97 -16.10 0.79
C VAL A 321 7.00 -16.83 -0.07
N CYS A 322 7.32 -16.34 -1.27
CA CYS A 322 8.49 -16.82 -2.03
C CYS A 322 9.79 -16.60 -1.25
N PHE A 323 10.01 -15.42 -0.67
CA PHE A 323 11.17 -15.19 0.19
C PHE A 323 11.13 -16.08 1.46
N GLU A 324 10.00 -16.22 2.16
CA GLU A 324 9.88 -17.12 3.34
C GLU A 324 10.25 -18.58 3.03
N LYS A 325 9.92 -19.08 1.82
CA LYS A 325 10.21 -20.46 1.38
C LYS A 325 11.64 -20.65 0.81
N HIS A 326 12.24 -19.63 0.17
CA HIS A 326 13.45 -19.77 -0.68
C HIS A 326 14.68 -18.94 -0.26
N ILE A 327 14.56 -18.05 0.75
CA ILE A 327 15.69 -17.23 1.22
C ILE A 327 16.84 -18.08 1.80
N GLY A 328 18.07 -17.71 1.48
CA GLY A 328 19.27 -18.46 1.85
C GLY A 328 19.48 -19.76 1.06
N ARG A 329 18.69 -20.01 0.01
CA ARG A 329 18.84 -21.14 -0.93
C ARG A 329 18.90 -20.67 -2.38
N GLU A 330 17.85 -19.96 -2.79
CA GLU A 330 17.60 -19.54 -4.18
C GLU A 330 17.35 -18.02 -4.26
N LEU A 331 17.04 -17.37 -3.13
CA LEU A 331 16.89 -15.92 -2.98
C LEU A 331 17.76 -15.41 -1.81
N SER A 332 18.12 -14.12 -1.83
CA SER A 332 18.95 -13.47 -0.82
C SER A 332 18.19 -12.44 0.03
N VAL A 333 18.78 -12.06 1.17
CA VAL A 333 18.31 -10.96 2.01
C VAL A 333 18.40 -9.61 1.27
N GLN A 334 19.39 -9.44 0.39
CA GLN A 334 19.56 -8.19 -0.36
C GLN A 334 18.44 -7.99 -1.39
N GLU A 335 18.08 -9.03 -2.15
CA GLU A 335 16.93 -8.99 -3.06
C GLU A 335 15.63 -8.68 -2.29
N TYR A 336 15.47 -9.27 -1.09
CA TYR A 336 14.30 -8.98 -0.25
C TYR A 336 14.22 -7.52 0.22
N LEU A 337 15.36 -6.91 0.53
CA LEU A 337 15.44 -5.50 0.90
C LEU A 337 15.15 -4.58 -0.29
N HIS A 338 15.67 -4.90 -1.49
CA HIS A 338 15.34 -4.16 -2.72
C HIS A 338 13.85 -4.25 -3.07
N PHE A 339 13.25 -5.45 -2.96
CA PHE A 339 11.81 -5.65 -3.11
C PHE A 339 10.99 -4.80 -2.12
N LYS A 340 11.36 -4.80 -0.82
CA LYS A 340 10.68 -3.96 0.19
C LYS A 340 10.78 -2.48 -0.14
N ASP A 341 11.95 -2.00 -0.54
CA ASP A 341 12.15 -0.60 -0.91
C ASP A 341 11.28 -0.20 -2.11
N TYR A 342 11.32 -0.97 -3.19
CA TYR A 342 10.44 -0.77 -4.35
C TYR A 342 8.96 -0.76 -3.95
N TYR A 343 8.53 -1.72 -3.13
CA TYR A 343 7.14 -1.81 -2.69
C TYR A 343 6.69 -0.62 -1.83
N ASN A 344 7.57 -0.13 -0.96
CA ASN A 344 7.33 1.08 -0.17
C ASN A 344 7.22 2.32 -1.07
N ARG A 345 8.11 2.47 -2.06
CA ARG A 345 8.04 3.55 -3.07
C ARG A 345 6.74 3.47 -3.89
N LEU A 346 6.30 2.26 -4.24
CA LEU A 346 5.04 2.02 -4.96
C LEU A 346 3.81 2.41 -4.14
N ILE A 347 3.78 2.10 -2.84
CA ILE A 347 2.72 2.56 -1.92
C ILE A 347 2.70 4.09 -1.80
N LEU A 348 3.87 4.73 -1.67
CA LEU A 348 3.95 6.20 -1.59
C LEU A 348 3.46 6.87 -2.89
N MET A 349 3.82 6.30 -4.05
CA MET A 349 3.31 6.74 -5.35
C MET A 349 1.79 6.56 -5.46
N MET A 350 1.24 5.42 -5.04
CA MET A 350 -0.22 5.19 -5.00
C MET A 350 -0.94 6.26 -4.17
N PHE A 351 -0.44 6.56 -2.95
CA PHE A 351 -1.04 7.61 -2.12
C PHE A 351 -0.93 9.00 -2.75
N ALA A 352 0.23 9.38 -3.31
CA ALA A 352 0.41 10.69 -3.95
C ALA A 352 -0.50 10.87 -5.18
N LEU A 353 -0.76 9.79 -5.94
CA LEU A 353 -1.70 9.82 -7.07
C LEU A 353 -3.16 9.93 -6.61
N GLU A 354 -3.53 9.29 -5.50
CA GLU A 354 -4.87 9.43 -4.90
C GLU A 354 -5.10 10.83 -4.31
N GLU A 355 -4.11 11.38 -3.60
CA GLU A 355 -4.11 12.74 -3.08
C GLU A 355 -4.24 13.77 -4.22
N LYS A 356 -3.38 13.68 -5.25
CA LYS A 356 -3.50 14.53 -6.45
C LYS A 356 -4.89 14.43 -7.09
N LYS A 357 -5.43 13.22 -7.29
CA LYS A 357 -6.77 13.02 -7.89
C LYS A 357 -7.88 13.66 -7.04
N GLN A 358 -7.74 13.65 -5.72
CA GLN A 358 -8.69 14.27 -4.80
C GLN A 358 -8.60 15.81 -4.87
N ASP A 359 -7.40 16.36 -4.86
CA ASP A 359 -7.16 17.81 -4.97
C ASP A 359 -7.60 18.35 -6.34
N ASP A 360 -7.26 17.65 -7.43
CA ASP A 360 -7.74 17.96 -8.79
C ASP A 360 -9.27 17.96 -8.83
N TYR A 361 -9.93 16.98 -8.20
CA TYR A 361 -11.40 16.94 -8.12
C TYR A 361 -11.99 18.14 -7.38
N TYR A 362 -11.50 18.47 -6.17
CA TYR A 362 -12.03 19.59 -5.39
C TYR A 362 -11.73 20.96 -6.02
N ARG A 363 -10.57 21.11 -6.66
CA ARG A 363 -10.20 22.32 -7.39
C ARG A 363 -11.07 22.50 -8.64
N ALA A 364 -11.26 21.44 -9.42
CA ALA A 364 -12.14 21.49 -10.60
C ALA A 364 -13.61 21.67 -10.23
N LEU A 365 -14.07 21.10 -9.11
CA LEU A 365 -15.40 21.33 -8.54
C LEU A 365 -15.65 22.82 -8.27
N SER A 366 -14.74 23.50 -7.58
CA SER A 366 -14.84 24.94 -7.31
C SER A 366 -14.84 25.78 -8.60
N ILE A 367 -14.02 25.42 -9.58
CA ILE A 367 -13.97 26.10 -10.88
C ILE A 367 -15.26 25.88 -11.68
N ALA A 368 -15.80 24.66 -11.69
CA ALA A 368 -17.07 24.33 -12.34
C ALA A 368 -18.26 25.05 -11.69
N ASP A 369 -18.30 25.15 -10.36
CA ASP A 369 -19.34 25.92 -9.66
C ASP A 369 -19.28 27.41 -10.02
N ASN A 370 -18.08 28.01 -10.05
CA ASN A 370 -17.92 29.40 -10.49
C ASN A 370 -18.37 29.60 -11.95
N TYR A 371 -18.01 28.69 -12.85
CA TYR A 371 -18.44 28.72 -14.26
C TYR A 371 -19.97 28.65 -14.40
N ILE A 372 -20.60 27.64 -13.77
CA ILE A 372 -22.07 27.48 -13.78
C ILE A 372 -22.76 28.71 -13.19
N THR A 373 -22.22 29.27 -12.09
CA THR A 373 -22.76 30.48 -11.45
C THR A 373 -22.71 31.70 -12.37
N TYR A 374 -21.62 31.89 -13.11
CA TYR A 374 -21.53 32.98 -14.10
C TYR A 374 -22.54 32.80 -15.24
N MET A 375 -22.64 31.59 -15.81
CA MET A 375 -23.58 31.32 -16.90
C MET A 375 -25.03 31.57 -16.45
N GLN A 376 -25.43 31.04 -15.29
CA GLN A 376 -26.75 31.28 -14.70
C GLN A 376 -26.99 32.76 -14.35
N GLY A 377 -25.97 33.46 -13.86
CA GLY A 377 -26.05 34.89 -13.51
C GLY A 377 -26.28 35.82 -14.72
N TYR A 378 -25.93 35.37 -15.93
CA TYR A 378 -26.18 36.07 -17.19
C TYR A 378 -27.32 35.45 -18.04
N ASP A 379 -28.14 34.56 -17.45
CA ASP A 379 -29.24 33.82 -18.11
C ASP A 379 -28.77 33.01 -19.34
N LEU A 380 -27.54 32.48 -19.29
CA LEU A 380 -26.94 31.63 -20.32
C LEU A 380 -27.12 30.15 -19.99
N THR A 381 -27.41 29.35 -21.01
CA THR A 381 -27.54 27.89 -20.88
C THR A 381 -26.18 27.20 -20.88
N VAL A 382 -26.10 26.06 -20.17
CA VAL A 382 -24.92 25.19 -20.13
C VAL A 382 -25.32 23.83 -20.69
N SER A 383 -24.54 23.30 -21.64
CA SER A 383 -24.83 22.02 -22.31
C SER A 383 -24.56 20.79 -21.45
N ASP A 384 -23.58 20.90 -20.55
CA ASP A 384 -22.95 19.76 -19.90
C ASP A 384 -23.41 19.64 -18.44
N GLY A 385 -23.49 18.41 -17.93
CA GLY A 385 -23.72 18.17 -16.50
C GLY A 385 -22.52 18.61 -15.67
N LYS A 386 -22.75 19.05 -14.42
CA LYS A 386 -21.70 19.52 -13.51
C LYS A 386 -20.53 18.52 -13.36
N GLU A 387 -20.81 17.22 -13.30
CA GLU A 387 -19.77 16.20 -13.26
C GLU A 387 -18.91 16.16 -14.53
N ASP A 388 -19.51 16.39 -15.70
CA ASP A 388 -18.83 16.30 -16.98
C ASP A 388 -17.98 17.55 -17.25
N ILE A 389 -18.45 18.71 -16.79
CA ILE A 389 -17.65 19.94 -16.69
C ILE A 389 -16.41 19.70 -15.82
N ILE A 390 -16.57 19.06 -14.65
CA ILE A 390 -15.44 18.70 -13.76
C ILE A 390 -14.47 17.74 -14.48
N LYS A 391 -14.98 16.65 -15.10
CA LYS A 391 -14.16 15.69 -15.86
C LYS A 391 -13.39 16.39 -17.00
N ASN A 392 -14.04 17.30 -17.73
CA ASN A 392 -13.45 18.00 -18.86
C ASN A 392 -12.45 19.09 -18.43
N ILE A 393 -12.65 19.77 -17.29
CA ILE A 393 -11.64 20.67 -16.71
C ILE A 393 -10.38 19.88 -16.31
N ILE A 394 -10.52 18.77 -15.58
CA ILE A 394 -9.38 17.94 -15.15
C ILE A 394 -8.63 17.34 -16.34
N ALA A 395 -9.35 17.02 -17.43
CA ALA A 395 -8.78 16.52 -18.68
C ALA A 395 -8.36 17.62 -19.68
N GLU A 396 -8.37 18.89 -19.26
CA GLU A 396 -8.09 20.10 -20.07
C GLU A 396 -8.87 20.21 -21.41
N LYS A 397 -10.01 19.52 -21.51
CA LYS A 397 -10.99 19.60 -22.61
C LYS A 397 -11.90 20.82 -22.44
N ASN A 398 -11.27 21.98 -22.26
CA ASN A 398 -11.88 23.16 -21.66
C ASN A 398 -12.28 24.27 -22.67
N LEU A 399 -12.08 24.04 -23.97
CA LEU A 399 -12.24 25.04 -25.04
C LEU A 399 -13.62 25.71 -25.04
N ASN A 400 -14.70 24.94 -24.85
CA ASN A 400 -16.07 25.46 -24.85
C ASN A 400 -16.27 26.46 -23.71
N TYR A 401 -16.02 26.04 -22.46
CA TYR A 401 -16.22 26.87 -21.26
C TYR A 401 -15.36 28.15 -21.27
N VAL A 402 -14.17 28.09 -21.87
CA VAL A 402 -13.32 29.27 -22.12
C VAL A 402 -13.91 30.19 -23.20
N GLY A 403 -14.55 29.64 -24.23
CA GLY A 403 -15.32 30.39 -25.23
C GLY A 403 -16.57 31.06 -24.63
N ASP A 404 -17.33 30.33 -23.82
CA ASP A 404 -18.57 30.79 -23.20
C ASP A 404 -18.32 31.99 -22.26
N LEU A 405 -17.28 31.90 -21.41
CA LEU A 405 -16.87 33.03 -20.56
C LEU A 405 -16.30 34.22 -21.34
N LYS A 406 -15.70 34.00 -22.51
CA LYS A 406 -15.28 35.08 -23.41
C LYS A 406 -16.45 35.75 -24.10
N LEU A 407 -17.50 35.01 -24.44
CA LEU A 407 -18.72 35.57 -25.04
C LEU A 407 -19.33 36.66 -24.14
N ILE A 408 -19.30 36.44 -22.81
CA ILE A 408 -19.68 37.45 -21.80
C ILE A 408 -18.77 38.69 -21.91
N LEU A 409 -17.45 38.52 -21.96
CA LEU A 409 -16.46 39.60 -22.03
C LEU A 409 -16.46 40.39 -23.35
N GLU A 410 -16.96 39.79 -24.44
CA GLU A 410 -16.99 40.36 -25.79
C GLU A 410 -18.34 41.00 -26.14
N ILE A 411 -19.46 40.48 -25.62
CA ILE A 411 -20.82 40.94 -25.95
C ILE A 411 -21.48 41.76 -24.82
N HIS A 412 -21.09 41.56 -23.55
CA HIS A 412 -21.72 42.23 -22.41
C HIS A 412 -20.87 43.37 -21.83
N VAL A 413 -21.52 44.39 -21.27
CA VAL A 413 -20.86 45.51 -20.57
C VAL A 413 -20.59 45.11 -19.12
N VAL A 414 -19.41 44.55 -18.87
CA VAL A 414 -18.91 44.23 -17.52
C VAL A 414 -18.11 45.38 -16.92
N CYS A 415 -18.17 45.57 -15.60
CA CYS A 415 -17.23 46.43 -14.88
C CYS A 415 -15.86 45.73 -14.73
N GLU A 416 -14.80 46.48 -14.41
CA GLU A 416 -13.45 45.94 -14.34
C GLU A 416 -13.29 44.83 -13.28
N ASP A 417 -13.87 44.97 -12.09
CA ASP A 417 -13.86 43.93 -11.04
C ASP A 417 -14.42 42.58 -11.55
N ALA A 418 -15.50 42.64 -12.35
CA ALA A 418 -16.10 41.47 -12.99
C ALA A 418 -15.26 40.98 -14.18
N ARG A 419 -14.61 41.89 -14.92
CA ARG A 419 -13.69 41.60 -16.02
C ARG A 419 -12.48 40.80 -15.54
N GLU A 420 -11.82 41.26 -14.48
CA GLU A 420 -10.71 40.58 -13.81
C GLU A 420 -11.13 39.21 -13.27
N SER A 421 -12.30 39.13 -12.63
CA SER A 421 -12.83 37.88 -12.07
C SER A 421 -13.11 36.82 -13.15
N LEU A 422 -13.73 37.23 -14.26
CA LEU A 422 -13.97 36.37 -15.44
C LEU A 422 -12.65 35.94 -16.11
N GLN A 423 -11.69 36.85 -16.27
CA GLN A 423 -10.36 36.52 -16.82
C GLN A 423 -9.61 35.54 -15.91
N SER A 424 -9.63 35.75 -14.59
CA SER A 424 -9.05 34.83 -13.62
C SER A 424 -9.71 33.45 -13.66
N LEU A 425 -11.02 33.36 -13.91
CA LEU A 425 -11.71 32.09 -14.10
C LEU A 425 -11.31 31.40 -15.42
N ILE A 426 -11.21 32.15 -16.52
CA ILE A 426 -10.71 31.66 -17.82
C ILE A 426 -9.30 31.08 -17.67
N GLU A 427 -8.40 31.76 -16.94
CA GLU A 427 -7.04 31.26 -16.68
C GLU A 427 -7.04 30.00 -15.80
N LYS A 428 -7.84 29.97 -14.72
CA LYS A 428 -7.99 28.78 -13.85
C LYS A 428 -8.53 27.55 -14.59
N ILE A 429 -9.42 27.76 -15.55
CA ILE A 429 -9.97 26.71 -16.43
C ILE A 429 -8.92 26.27 -17.45
N ARG A 430 -8.25 27.23 -18.10
CA ARG A 430 -7.29 26.99 -19.20
C ARG A 430 -6.01 26.31 -18.73
N TYR A 431 -5.50 26.72 -17.58
CA TYR A 431 -4.22 26.30 -17.01
C TYR A 431 -4.47 25.45 -15.77
N PHE A 432 -5.26 24.38 -15.92
CA PHE A 432 -5.72 23.60 -14.78
C PHE A 432 -4.55 22.86 -14.12
N HIS A 433 -3.75 22.07 -14.84
CA HIS A 433 -2.52 21.48 -14.28
C HIS A 433 -1.36 22.49 -14.16
N GLY A 434 -1.61 23.76 -14.47
CA GLY A 434 -0.63 24.85 -14.54
C GLY A 434 -0.47 25.36 -15.97
N THR A 435 0.52 26.23 -16.20
CA THR A 435 0.90 26.68 -17.55
C THR A 435 1.66 25.58 -18.27
N ASN A 436 0.91 24.58 -18.75
CA ASN A 436 1.41 23.41 -19.46
C ASN A 436 2.25 23.81 -20.68
N LYS A 437 3.59 23.74 -20.52
CA LYS A 437 4.56 23.61 -21.62
C LYS A 437 4.61 22.16 -22.12
N SER A 438 3.46 21.50 -22.21
CA SER A 438 3.35 20.12 -22.67
C SER A 438 3.36 20.06 -24.20
N GLU A 439 4.33 19.33 -24.74
CA GLU A 439 4.13 18.48 -25.92
C GLU A 439 3.46 19.13 -27.15
N ASP A 440 4.18 20.06 -27.80
CA ASP A 440 4.08 20.16 -29.25
C ASP A 440 4.81 18.95 -29.87
N PRO A 441 4.24 18.27 -30.89
CA PRO A 441 4.97 17.30 -31.68
C PRO A 441 6.12 18.00 -32.43
N GLU A 442 7.31 17.41 -32.39
CA GLU A 442 8.51 17.90 -33.08
C GLU A 442 8.92 19.35 -32.80
N LYS A 443 8.85 19.81 -31.54
CA LYS A 443 9.72 20.91 -31.10
C LYS A 443 11.17 20.45 -31.00
N THR A 444 11.93 20.73 -32.06
CA THR A 444 13.39 20.84 -32.01
C THR A 444 13.77 21.69 -30.80
N GLU A 445 14.60 21.20 -29.88
CA GLU A 445 15.14 22.07 -28.83
C GLU A 445 15.88 23.23 -29.48
N GLU A 446 15.46 24.47 -29.23
CA GLU A 446 16.31 25.63 -29.52
C GLU A 446 17.57 25.48 -28.64
N PRO A 447 18.77 25.32 -29.25
CA PRO A 447 19.97 25.11 -28.47
C PRO A 447 20.23 26.37 -27.64
N VAL A 448 20.44 26.20 -26.34
CA VAL A 448 20.79 27.32 -25.45
C VAL A 448 22.11 27.91 -25.95
N ASP A 449 22.03 29.07 -26.61
CA ASP A 449 23.21 29.78 -27.09
C ASP A 449 24.05 30.26 -25.90
N LEU A 450 25.06 29.46 -25.56
CA LEU A 450 26.06 29.82 -24.57
C LEU A 450 26.97 30.98 -25.03
N LYS A 451 26.72 31.59 -26.20
CA LYS A 451 27.47 32.73 -26.76
C LYS A 451 28.98 32.46 -26.82
N GLY A 452 29.32 31.28 -27.33
CA GLY A 452 30.70 30.79 -27.47
C GLY A 452 31.33 30.20 -26.19
N ALA A 453 30.62 30.21 -25.05
CA ALA A 453 31.12 29.54 -23.84
C ALA A 453 31.05 28.01 -23.97
N LYS A 454 31.96 27.31 -23.28
CA LYS A 454 32.06 25.85 -23.24
C LYS A 454 31.62 25.35 -21.87
N ILE A 455 31.11 24.13 -21.79
CA ILE A 455 30.73 23.50 -20.51
C ILE A 455 31.98 22.80 -19.96
N VAL A 456 32.28 22.98 -18.68
CA VAL A 456 33.48 22.43 -18.01
C VAL A 456 33.06 21.53 -16.86
N VAL A 457 33.63 20.34 -16.81
CA VAL A 457 33.49 19.36 -15.73
C VAL A 457 34.88 19.10 -15.15
N GLU A 458 35.05 19.33 -13.85
CA GLU A 458 36.33 19.13 -13.16
C GLU A 458 36.19 18.15 -12.00
N ILE A 459 37.21 17.30 -11.82
CA ILE A 459 37.40 16.45 -10.65
C ILE A 459 38.41 17.09 -9.71
N LEU A 460 38.15 17.04 -8.41
CA LEU A 460 39.02 17.55 -7.36
C LEU A 460 39.59 16.41 -6.50
N ASN A 461 40.88 16.50 -6.18
CA ASN A 461 41.57 15.61 -5.25
C ASN A 461 41.27 15.96 -3.78
N GLU A 462 41.84 15.21 -2.83
CA GLU A 462 41.66 15.40 -1.38
C GLU A 462 42.11 16.78 -0.87
N MET A 463 43.03 17.44 -1.59
CA MET A 463 43.49 18.81 -1.29
C MET A 463 42.71 19.89 -2.05
N GLY A 464 41.61 19.53 -2.73
CA GLY A 464 40.77 20.46 -3.50
C GLY A 464 41.39 20.94 -4.82
N GLN A 465 42.48 20.34 -5.27
CA GLN A 465 43.16 20.68 -6.53
C GLN A 465 42.55 19.89 -7.69
N ILE A 466 42.56 20.45 -8.89
CA ILE A 466 42.05 19.79 -10.10
C ILE A 466 42.92 18.56 -10.41
N SER A 467 42.28 17.40 -10.58
CA SER A 467 42.94 16.13 -10.94
C SER A 467 42.55 15.57 -12.31
N ASP A 468 41.40 16.00 -12.84
CA ASP A 468 40.91 15.70 -14.19
C ASP A 468 39.97 16.83 -14.63
N GLU A 469 39.92 17.10 -15.93
CA GLU A 469 39.12 18.16 -16.53
C GLU A 469 38.61 17.74 -17.92
N ALA A 470 37.30 17.87 -18.13
CA ALA A 470 36.65 17.63 -19.42
C ALA A 470 35.89 18.88 -19.88
N ILE A 471 36.07 19.25 -21.16
CA ILE A 471 35.48 20.44 -21.77
C ILE A 471 34.57 20.02 -22.93
N PHE A 472 33.33 20.48 -22.92
CA PHE A 472 32.29 20.14 -23.88
C PHE A 472 31.77 21.38 -24.61
N SER A 473 31.34 21.22 -25.87
CA SER A 473 30.64 22.26 -26.62
C SER A 473 29.20 22.45 -26.11
N ALA A 474 28.62 23.62 -26.34
CA ALA A 474 27.28 23.99 -25.88
C ALA A 474 26.16 22.96 -26.17
N PRO A 475 26.08 22.31 -27.35
CA PRO A 475 25.04 21.31 -27.62
C PRO A 475 25.18 20.03 -26.80
N ASN A 476 26.38 19.73 -26.28
CA ASN A 476 26.68 18.49 -25.60
C ASN A 476 26.40 18.55 -24.08
N ILE A 477 25.44 19.38 -23.66
CA ILE A 477 25.09 19.59 -22.24
C ILE A 477 24.66 18.31 -21.52
N GLU A 478 23.87 17.45 -22.18
CA GLU A 478 23.48 16.16 -21.60
C GLU A 478 24.67 15.20 -21.41
N ILE A 479 25.64 15.25 -22.33
CA ILE A 479 26.87 14.44 -22.26
C ILE A 479 27.77 14.95 -21.13
N ALA A 480 27.91 16.28 -20.99
CA ALA A 480 28.67 16.91 -19.91
C ALA A 480 28.06 16.58 -18.53
N VAL A 481 26.73 16.66 -18.41
CA VAL A 481 26.01 16.27 -17.17
C VAL A 481 26.12 14.77 -16.92
N MET A 482 26.06 13.91 -17.95
CA MET A 482 26.30 12.47 -17.81
C MET A 482 27.69 12.15 -17.27
N ASP A 483 28.75 12.76 -17.81
CA ASP A 483 30.13 12.57 -17.34
C ASP A 483 30.29 13.05 -15.89
N TYR A 484 29.81 14.27 -15.62
CA TYR A 484 29.78 14.84 -14.27
C TYR A 484 29.03 13.93 -13.27
N LEU A 485 27.84 13.42 -13.59
CA LEU A 485 27.08 12.58 -12.67
C LEU A 485 27.75 11.21 -12.47
N LYS A 486 28.20 10.54 -13.53
CA LYS A 486 28.81 9.19 -13.47
C LYS A 486 30.18 9.16 -12.80
N LYS A 487 30.97 10.25 -12.85
CA LYS A 487 32.29 10.31 -12.22
C LYS A 487 32.21 10.18 -10.69
N ASN A 488 32.67 9.05 -10.16
CA ASN A 488 32.67 8.74 -8.72
C ASN A 488 33.95 9.26 -8.05
N ALA A 489 33.95 10.55 -7.69
CA ALA A 489 35.13 11.25 -7.18
C ALA A 489 34.88 12.00 -5.87
N ILE A 490 35.97 12.31 -5.17
CA ILE A 490 35.98 12.89 -3.81
C ILE A 490 35.34 14.28 -3.80
N GLY A 491 35.74 15.14 -4.74
CA GLY A 491 34.99 16.32 -5.14
C GLY A 491 34.88 16.40 -6.67
N LYS A 492 33.81 17.01 -7.17
CA LYS A 492 33.60 17.31 -8.59
C LYS A 492 32.75 18.57 -8.75
N ARG A 493 32.90 19.30 -9.86
CA ARG A 493 32.11 20.50 -10.17
C ARG A 493 31.80 20.62 -11.66
N ILE A 494 30.68 21.27 -11.98
CA ILE A 494 30.24 21.57 -13.35
C ILE A 494 29.91 23.06 -13.51
N GLY A 495 30.35 23.63 -14.63
CA GLY A 495 30.32 25.06 -14.91
C GLY A 495 30.39 25.38 -16.40
N ILE A 496 30.62 26.65 -16.72
CA ILE A 496 31.05 27.09 -18.06
C ILE A 496 32.36 27.87 -18.02
N GLU A 497 33.12 27.78 -19.11
CA GLU A 497 34.24 28.66 -19.44
C GLU A 497 33.79 29.68 -20.49
N LYS A 498 33.95 30.97 -20.20
CA LYS A 498 33.68 32.09 -21.11
C LYS A 498 34.86 33.05 -21.08
N ASN A 499 35.47 33.33 -22.23
CA ASN A 499 36.63 34.22 -22.36
C ASN A 499 37.81 33.87 -21.42
N GLY A 500 38.00 32.59 -21.10
CA GLY A 500 39.04 32.11 -20.17
C GLY A 500 38.68 32.22 -18.67
N VAL A 501 37.49 32.73 -18.33
CA VAL A 501 36.97 32.74 -16.96
C VAL A 501 36.02 31.54 -16.78
N LYS A 502 36.22 30.76 -15.72
CA LYS A 502 35.38 29.61 -15.38
C LYS A 502 34.41 29.94 -14.24
N THR A 503 33.11 29.76 -14.48
CA THR A 503 32.02 29.94 -13.51
C THR A 503 31.34 28.59 -13.27
N TYR A 504 31.33 28.11 -12.02
CA TYR A 504 30.73 26.83 -11.66
C TYR A 504 29.38 27.03 -10.97
N PHE A 505 28.41 26.22 -11.34
CA PHE A 505 27.04 26.30 -10.83
C PHE A 505 26.80 25.26 -9.73
N PHE A 506 27.28 24.03 -9.96
CA PHE A 506 27.05 22.89 -9.07
C PHE A 506 28.35 22.18 -8.70
N ALA A 507 28.39 21.64 -7.49
CA ALA A 507 29.42 20.70 -7.04
C ALA A 507 28.80 19.47 -6.38
N GLY A 508 29.51 18.34 -6.46
CA GLY A 508 29.13 17.08 -5.86
C GLY A 508 30.32 16.42 -5.17
N LYS A 509 30.04 15.42 -4.34
CA LYS A 509 31.03 14.59 -3.64
C LYS A 509 30.68 13.11 -3.79
N ARG A 510 31.63 12.23 -3.48
CA ARG A 510 31.44 10.77 -3.51
C ARG A 510 30.23 10.35 -2.68
N GLY A 511 29.21 9.78 -3.33
CA GLY A 511 27.96 9.34 -2.70
C GLY A 511 27.03 10.48 -2.25
N GLY A 512 27.30 11.74 -2.60
CA GLY A 512 26.48 12.89 -2.26
C GLY A 512 25.76 13.49 -3.47
N MET A 513 24.60 14.10 -3.23
CA MET A 513 23.87 14.87 -4.25
C MET A 513 24.69 16.06 -4.76
N SER A 514 24.33 16.55 -5.96
CA SER A 514 24.86 17.82 -6.47
C SER A 514 24.18 18.99 -5.77
N ILE A 515 24.96 19.93 -5.26
CA ILE A 515 24.47 21.15 -4.62
C ILE A 515 24.86 22.39 -5.44
N PRO A 516 24.01 23.43 -5.51
CA PRO A 516 24.41 24.71 -6.08
C PRO A 516 25.49 25.36 -5.21
N ILE A 517 26.46 26.04 -5.84
CA ILE A 517 27.62 26.65 -5.17
C ILE A 517 27.78 28.15 -5.42
N LEU A 518 26.88 28.78 -6.16
CA LEU A 518 26.82 30.23 -6.30
C LEU A 518 26.30 30.87 -5.01
N THR A 519 27.03 31.85 -4.46
CA THR A 519 26.58 32.61 -3.30
C THR A 519 25.80 33.85 -3.72
N ASN A 520 25.04 34.43 -2.77
CA ASN A 520 24.38 35.71 -2.99
C ASN A 520 25.38 36.84 -3.31
N GLU A 521 26.60 36.77 -2.78
CA GLU A 521 27.69 37.70 -3.10
C GLU A 521 28.18 37.51 -4.55
N THR A 522 28.30 36.25 -5.02
CA THR A 522 28.63 35.97 -6.44
C THR A 522 27.56 36.52 -7.38
N ARG A 523 26.28 36.31 -7.05
CA ARG A 523 25.15 36.80 -7.87
C ARG A 523 25.02 38.33 -7.83
N ALA A 524 25.36 38.97 -6.71
CA ALA A 524 25.35 40.44 -6.58
C ALA A 524 26.55 41.13 -7.27
N ALA A 525 27.58 40.38 -7.67
CA ALA A 525 28.72 40.90 -8.43
C ALA A 525 28.49 40.94 -9.95
N TRP A 526 27.39 40.37 -10.45
CA TRP A 526 27.02 40.38 -11.87
C TRP A 526 26.15 41.58 -12.22
N ASN A 527 26.31 42.10 -13.44
CA ASN A 527 25.33 43.02 -14.01
C ASN A 527 24.07 42.25 -14.49
N GLU A 528 22.98 42.96 -14.79
CA GLU A 528 21.68 42.33 -15.10
C GLU A 528 21.72 41.41 -16.33
N ASP A 529 22.46 41.77 -17.39
CA ASP A 529 22.62 40.93 -18.59
C ASP A 529 23.45 39.66 -18.29
N GLU A 530 24.51 39.79 -17.49
CA GLU A 530 25.30 38.65 -17.02
C GLU A 530 24.48 37.74 -16.11
N ARG A 531 23.69 38.31 -15.21
CA ARG A 531 22.83 37.59 -14.29
C ARG A 531 21.76 36.79 -15.03
N ILE A 532 21.02 37.42 -15.93
CA ILE A 532 20.01 36.74 -16.78
C ILE A 532 20.66 35.64 -17.64
N TYR A 533 21.90 35.84 -18.10
CA TYR A 533 22.65 34.83 -18.85
C TYR A 533 23.08 33.65 -17.97
N PHE A 534 23.68 33.90 -16.80
CA PHE A 534 24.16 32.85 -15.90
C PHE A 534 23.02 32.08 -15.22
N GLU A 535 21.94 32.75 -14.79
CA GLU A 535 20.76 32.09 -14.18
C GLU A 535 20.06 31.15 -15.18
N LYS A 536 19.99 31.51 -16.48
CA LYS A 536 19.47 30.61 -17.53
C LYS A 536 20.33 29.35 -17.73
N ILE A 537 21.64 29.48 -17.57
CA ILE A 537 22.59 28.35 -17.73
C ILE A 537 22.57 27.47 -16.48
N GLU A 538 22.52 28.06 -15.28
CA GLU A 538 22.26 27.36 -14.03
C GLU A 538 20.96 26.55 -14.12
N GLN A 539 19.88 27.16 -14.62
CA GLN A 539 18.60 26.49 -14.84
C GLN A 539 18.71 25.31 -15.81
N LYS A 540 19.23 25.49 -17.04
CA LYS A 540 19.31 24.36 -18.01
C LYS A 540 20.22 23.23 -17.51
N ILE A 541 21.32 23.55 -16.81
CA ILE A 541 22.16 22.52 -16.17
C ILE A 541 21.40 21.81 -15.04
N SER A 542 20.64 22.55 -14.21
CA SER A 542 19.80 21.98 -13.15
C SER A 542 18.71 21.04 -13.70
N GLU A 543 17.96 21.50 -14.70
CA GLU A 543 16.94 20.71 -15.42
C GLU A 543 17.55 19.44 -16.00
N THR A 544 18.75 19.52 -16.58
CA THR A 544 19.47 18.38 -17.15
C THR A 544 20.01 17.43 -16.06
N ILE A 545 20.46 17.96 -14.92
CA ILE A 545 20.87 17.17 -13.74
C ILE A 545 19.67 16.41 -13.15
N ILE A 546 18.49 17.04 -13.08
CA ILE A 546 17.26 16.39 -12.62
C ILE A 546 16.82 15.31 -13.63
N LYS A 547 16.74 15.66 -14.93
CA LYS A 547 16.38 14.77 -16.03
C LYS A 547 17.24 13.52 -16.11
N ILE A 548 18.55 13.61 -15.82
CA ILE A 548 19.49 12.50 -15.95
C ILE A 548 19.74 11.80 -14.60
N GLY A 549 19.83 12.55 -13.50
CA GLY A 549 20.05 12.02 -12.16
C GLY A 549 18.86 11.26 -11.59
N GLY A 550 17.63 11.59 -12.01
CA GLY A 550 16.41 10.86 -11.64
C GLY A 550 16.37 9.39 -12.09
N TYR A 551 17.23 8.99 -13.05
CA TYR A 551 17.36 7.61 -13.51
C TYR A 551 18.55 6.84 -12.85
N LEU A 552 19.13 7.37 -11.77
CA LEU A 552 20.34 6.82 -11.12
C LEU A 552 20.23 6.74 -9.58
N ILE A 553 19.01 6.51 -9.05
CA ILE A 553 18.71 6.30 -7.61
C ILE A 553 18.01 4.95 -7.40
#